data_AF-A0A0K6FQB6-F1
#
_entry.id   AF-A0A0K6FQB6-F1
#
_cell.length_a   1.000
_cell.length_b   1.000
_cell.length_c   1.000
_cell.angle_alpha   90.00
_cell.angle_beta   90.00
_cell.angle_gamma   90.00
#
_symmetry.space_group_name_H-M   'P 1'
#
loop_
_entity.id
_entity.type
_entity.pdbx_description
1 polymer ?
#
loop_
_entity_poly.entity_id
_entity_poly.type
_entity_poly.pdbx_seq_one_letter_code
_entity_poly.pdbx_strand_id
1 'polypeptide(L)'
;MDVSKHHKSVYVVAFSGLIVQAALSVWFIFTAIATYAKWTPNSATCGNGSSCSSGTVTGLIFFELFSYLWTSQVIGNVCLATMAGGPYGGWYYFGPSNMGQMTDIQPKNPSLSAFARASTLSLGSIAFGSLIVTLLELLRIILNSIRANAAESGSPVEAALACCAACFVGCIESLVEYFNRYAYIEIALYGKPYIPAAKDTWRLFKDRGIDALINDSLTGIAMTWGAYLVGLLCSLFAYVYLRLTNPAYNVDGQYTAPVLLFAFVIGLQCSLTLASAIEAGVSTIFVGLGEDPQVLAERSPGLFEMIRQTYPDVVRPVV
;
A
#
# COMPACT_ATOMS: atom_id res chain seq x y z
N MET A 1 7.11 17.02 10.79
CA MET A 1 8.03 15.87 10.82
C MET A 1 9.35 16.24 10.16
N ASP A 2 10.44 16.37 10.91
CA ASP A 2 11.79 16.65 10.38
C ASP A 2 12.51 15.40 9.85
N VAL A 3 11.91 14.22 10.05
CA VAL A 3 12.49 12.91 9.74
C VAL A 3 12.67 12.69 8.23
N SER A 4 11.68 13.07 7.42
CA SER A 4 11.75 12.90 5.96
C SER A 4 12.74 13.86 5.29
N LYS A 5 13.02 15.02 5.90
CA LYS A 5 14.04 15.96 5.41
C LYS A 5 15.46 15.45 5.60
N HIS A 6 15.72 14.68 6.65
CA HIS A 6 17.04 14.11 6.95
C HIS A 6 17.27 12.72 6.35
N HIS A 7 16.23 11.90 6.18
CA HIS A 7 16.35 10.54 5.65
C HIS A 7 15.87 10.45 4.19
N LYS A 8 16.71 10.92 3.25
CA LYS A 8 16.49 10.80 1.80
C LYS A 8 16.21 9.36 1.34
N SER A 9 16.66 8.37 2.12
CA SER A 9 16.44 6.95 1.86
C SER A 9 14.97 6.53 1.92
N VAL A 10 14.10 7.25 2.62
CA VAL A 10 12.64 6.99 2.62
C VAL A 10 12.09 7.12 1.20
N TYR A 11 12.41 8.23 0.53
CA TYR A 11 11.96 8.49 -0.83
C TYR A 11 12.56 7.49 -1.82
N VAL A 12 13.83 7.13 -1.65
CA VAL A 12 14.48 6.11 -2.50
C VAL A 12 13.74 4.78 -2.41
N VAL A 13 13.37 4.33 -1.20
CA VAL A 13 12.60 3.09 -1.01
C VAL A 13 11.23 3.21 -1.68
N ALA A 14 10.49 4.29 -1.43
CA ALA A 14 9.16 4.50 -2.02
C ALA A 14 9.19 4.53 -3.56
N PHE A 15 10.14 5.26 -4.17
CA PHE A 15 10.32 5.30 -5.62
C PHE A 15 10.77 3.96 -6.19
N SER A 16 11.67 3.23 -5.52
CA SER A 16 12.08 1.90 -5.96
C SER A 16 10.89 0.92 -5.95
N GLY A 17 10.06 0.96 -4.89
CA GLY A 17 8.84 0.17 -4.81
C GLY A 17 7.88 0.47 -5.96
N LEU A 18 7.67 1.75 -6.27
CA LEU A 18 6.85 2.19 -7.40
C LEU A 18 7.37 1.64 -8.74
N ILE A 19 8.69 1.71 -8.98
CA ILE A 19 9.29 1.22 -10.23
C ILE A 19 9.10 -0.31 -10.35
N VAL A 20 9.33 -1.05 -9.25
CA VAL A 20 9.13 -2.51 -9.24
C VAL A 20 7.66 -2.86 -9.47
N GLN A 21 6.74 -2.13 -8.86
CA GLN A 21 5.30 -2.36 -9.03
C GLN A 21 4.81 -2.01 -10.45
N ALA A 22 5.36 -0.94 -11.05
CA ALA A 22 5.12 -0.61 -12.45
C ALA A 22 5.65 -1.70 -13.39
N ALA A 23 6.86 -2.20 -13.15
CA ALA A 23 7.44 -3.29 -13.93
C ALA A 23 6.61 -4.58 -13.80
N LEU A 24 6.14 -4.91 -12.60
CA LEU A 24 5.22 -6.03 -12.37
C LEU A 24 3.90 -5.86 -13.13
N SER A 25 3.35 -4.65 -13.17
CA SER A 25 2.09 -4.37 -13.88
C SER A 25 2.26 -4.52 -15.40
N VAL A 26 3.39 -4.05 -15.95
CA VAL A 26 3.72 -4.27 -17.37
C VAL A 26 3.89 -5.76 -17.67
N TRP A 27 4.58 -6.49 -16.79
CA TRP A 27 4.76 -7.94 -16.91
C TRP A 27 3.41 -8.67 -16.92
N PHE A 28 2.51 -8.34 -15.99
CA PHE A 28 1.17 -8.91 -15.91
C PHE A 28 0.35 -8.67 -17.19
N ILE A 29 0.36 -7.44 -17.72
CA ILE A 29 -0.35 -7.13 -18.97
C ILE A 29 0.22 -7.97 -20.12
N PHE A 30 1.55 -8.07 -20.21
CA PHE A 30 2.20 -8.87 -21.24
C PHE A 30 1.82 -10.36 -21.14
N THR A 31 1.85 -10.94 -19.94
CA THR A 31 1.48 -12.35 -19.74
C THR A 31 -0.01 -12.59 -20.02
N ALA A 32 -0.89 -11.69 -19.58
CA ALA A 32 -2.33 -11.80 -19.82
C ALA A 32 -2.66 -11.75 -21.31
N ILE A 33 -2.05 -10.82 -22.07
CA ILE A 33 -2.21 -10.74 -23.52
C ILE A 33 -1.67 -12.01 -24.20
N ALA A 34 -0.51 -12.51 -23.79
CA ALA A 34 0.09 -13.72 -24.34
C ALA A 34 -0.80 -14.96 -24.07
N THR A 35 -1.35 -15.07 -22.87
CA THR A 35 -2.29 -16.14 -22.50
C THR A 35 -3.56 -16.05 -23.33
N TYR A 36 -4.12 -14.85 -23.50
CA TYR A 36 -5.31 -14.64 -24.33
C TYR A 36 -5.02 -15.01 -25.80
N ALA A 37 -3.91 -14.55 -26.38
CA ALA A 37 -3.56 -14.81 -27.77
C ALA A 37 -3.26 -16.29 -28.07
N LYS A 38 -2.74 -17.04 -27.09
CA LYS A 38 -2.34 -18.44 -27.27
C LYS A 38 -3.48 -19.43 -27.04
N TRP A 39 -4.32 -19.19 -26.04
CA TRP A 39 -5.27 -20.20 -25.55
C TRP A 39 -6.73 -19.93 -25.94
N THR A 40 -7.02 -18.78 -26.57
CA THR A 40 -8.37 -18.49 -27.05
C THR A 40 -8.77 -19.42 -28.20
N PRO A 41 -9.98 -20.02 -28.14
CA PRO A 41 -10.52 -20.79 -29.26
C PRO A 41 -10.63 -19.93 -30.51
N ASN A 42 -10.32 -20.50 -31.68
CA ASN A 42 -10.36 -19.85 -33.00
C ASN A 42 -9.31 -18.76 -33.25
N SER A 43 -8.30 -18.62 -32.39
CA SER A 43 -7.14 -17.77 -32.69
C SER A 43 -6.22 -18.42 -33.73
N ALA A 44 -5.50 -17.61 -34.51
CA ALA A 44 -4.57 -18.09 -35.54
C ALA A 44 -3.43 -18.97 -34.98
N THR A 45 -3.14 -18.83 -33.68
CA THR A 45 -2.13 -19.56 -32.92
C THR A 45 -2.63 -20.87 -32.32
N CYS A 46 -3.95 -21.10 -32.31
CA CYS A 46 -4.55 -22.33 -31.83
C CYS A 46 -4.58 -23.39 -32.95
N GLY A 47 -3.46 -24.12 -33.10
CA GLY A 47 -3.31 -25.19 -34.09
C GLY A 47 -3.82 -26.56 -33.60
N ASN A 48 -4.05 -27.47 -34.57
CA ASN A 48 -4.48 -28.87 -34.38
C ASN A 48 -3.52 -29.64 -33.45
N GLY A 49 -3.85 -29.70 -32.15
CA GLY A 49 -3.06 -30.37 -31.12
C GLY A 49 -2.92 -29.61 -29.80
N SER A 50 -3.39 -28.36 -29.73
CA SER A 50 -3.42 -27.56 -28.49
C SER A 50 -4.78 -27.64 -27.79
N SER A 51 -4.77 -27.82 -26.46
CA SER A 51 -5.97 -27.85 -25.61
C SER A 51 -6.55 -26.44 -25.40
N CYS A 52 -6.91 -25.77 -26.49
CA CYS A 52 -7.54 -24.45 -26.44
C CYS A 52 -8.97 -24.60 -25.91
N SER A 53 -9.24 -23.96 -24.79
CA SER A 53 -10.55 -23.95 -24.17
C SER A 53 -10.76 -22.63 -23.45
N SER A 54 -11.96 -22.07 -23.56
CA SER A 54 -12.37 -20.89 -22.79
C SER A 54 -12.20 -21.10 -21.29
N GLY A 55 -12.36 -22.35 -20.81
CA GLY A 55 -12.10 -22.71 -19.42
C GLY A 55 -10.62 -22.62 -19.05
N THR A 56 -9.72 -23.06 -19.94
CA THR A 56 -8.27 -22.94 -19.75
C THR A 56 -7.85 -21.48 -19.70
N VAL A 57 -8.36 -20.62 -20.60
CA VAL A 57 -8.07 -19.17 -20.58
C VAL A 57 -8.53 -18.55 -19.26
N THR A 58 -9.77 -18.83 -18.88
CA THR A 58 -10.35 -18.28 -17.64
C THR A 58 -9.54 -18.69 -16.41
N GLY A 59 -9.16 -19.97 -16.32
CA GLY A 59 -8.35 -20.47 -15.20
C GLY A 59 -6.95 -19.87 -15.14
N LEU A 60 -6.27 -19.73 -16.28
CA LEU A 60 -4.94 -19.12 -16.35
C LEU A 60 -4.97 -17.63 -15.99
N ILE A 61 -5.92 -16.88 -16.54
CA ILE A 61 -6.08 -15.45 -16.23
C ILE A 61 -6.41 -15.25 -14.75
N PHE A 62 -7.26 -16.11 -14.16
CA PHE A 62 -7.55 -16.04 -12.73
C PHE A 62 -6.31 -16.31 -11.87
N PHE A 63 -5.48 -17.29 -12.24
CA PHE A 63 -4.22 -17.56 -11.56
C PHE A 63 -3.21 -16.43 -11.73
N GLU A 64 -3.09 -15.84 -12.92
CA GLU A 64 -2.24 -14.68 -13.18
C GLU A 64 -2.68 -13.48 -12.35
N LEU A 65 -4.00 -13.23 -12.24
CA LEU A 65 -4.56 -12.17 -11.40
C LEU A 65 -4.24 -12.40 -9.92
N PHE A 66 -4.46 -13.62 -9.41
CA PHE A 66 -4.08 -13.98 -8.04
C PHE A 66 -2.59 -13.71 -7.79
N SER A 67 -1.73 -14.17 -8.70
CA SER A 67 -0.28 -13.98 -8.60
C SER A 67 0.11 -12.49 -8.62
N TYR A 68 -0.53 -11.70 -9.49
CA TYR A 68 -0.32 -10.25 -9.57
C TYR A 68 -0.72 -9.54 -8.28
N LEU A 69 -1.94 -9.76 -7.80
CA LEU A 69 -2.46 -9.13 -6.58
C LEU A 69 -1.59 -9.49 -5.37
N TRP A 70 -1.27 -10.78 -5.22
CA TRP A 70 -0.45 -11.24 -4.10
C TRP A 70 0.96 -10.66 -4.14
N THR A 71 1.61 -10.68 -5.30
CA THR A 71 2.96 -10.14 -5.45
C THR A 71 2.98 -8.62 -5.24
N SER A 72 1.96 -7.91 -5.74
CA SER A 72 1.79 -6.47 -5.53
C SER A 72 1.66 -6.11 -4.05
N GLN A 73 0.82 -6.85 -3.31
CA GLN A 73 0.67 -6.70 -1.85
C GLN A 73 2.00 -6.96 -1.12
N VAL A 74 2.72 -8.03 -1.49
CA VAL A 74 4.03 -8.35 -0.90
C VAL A 74 5.04 -7.21 -1.12
N ILE A 75 5.13 -6.69 -2.34
CA ILE A 75 6.07 -5.59 -2.66
C ILE A 75 5.74 -4.35 -1.84
N GLY A 76 4.46 -3.95 -1.78
CA GLY A 76 4.01 -2.80 -1.00
C GLY A 76 4.34 -2.94 0.49
N ASN A 77 4.05 -4.12 1.05
CA ASN A 77 4.29 -4.40 2.47
C ASN A 77 5.78 -4.57 2.81
N VAL A 78 6.61 -5.05 1.88
CA VAL A 78 8.08 -5.02 2.03
C VAL A 78 8.60 -3.58 2.03
N CYS A 79 8.05 -2.70 1.19
CA CYS A 79 8.41 -1.28 1.19
C CYS A 79 8.03 -0.63 2.53
N LEU A 80 6.82 -0.89 3.03
CA LEU A 80 6.35 -0.43 4.34
C LEU A 80 7.29 -0.91 5.46
N ALA A 81 7.57 -2.21 5.53
CA ALA A 81 8.46 -2.78 6.53
C ALA A 81 9.89 -2.21 6.44
N THR A 82 10.37 -1.92 5.23
CA THR A 82 11.68 -1.30 5.02
C THR A 82 11.72 0.15 5.53
N MET A 83 10.66 0.92 5.28
CA MET A 83 10.54 2.30 5.78
C MET A 83 10.39 2.32 7.31
N ALA A 84 9.57 1.43 7.87
CA ALA A 84 9.34 1.30 9.30
C ALA A 84 10.60 0.86 10.05
N GLY A 85 11.23 -0.27 9.65
CA GLY A 85 12.40 -0.83 10.32
C GLY A 85 13.72 -0.13 10.00
N GLY A 86 13.75 0.77 9.01
CA GLY A 86 14.95 1.48 8.56
C GLY A 86 14.98 2.92 9.06
N PRO A 87 14.57 3.89 8.24
CA PRO A 87 14.65 5.31 8.57
C PRO A 87 13.77 5.73 9.75
N TYR A 88 12.52 5.21 9.84
CA TYR A 88 11.61 5.62 10.91
C TYR A 88 11.94 4.99 12.26
N GLY A 89 12.15 3.67 12.30
CA GLY A 89 12.62 2.96 13.49
C GLY A 89 14.01 3.41 13.92
N GLY A 90 14.90 3.67 12.95
CA GLY A 90 16.21 4.28 13.19
C GLY A 90 16.12 5.64 13.87
N TRP A 91 15.23 6.52 13.40
CA TRP A 91 15.02 7.83 14.02
C TRP A 91 14.39 7.73 15.40
N TYR A 92 13.49 6.77 15.61
CA TYR A 92 12.78 6.56 16.87
C TYR A 92 13.73 6.01 17.95
N TYR A 93 14.44 4.91 17.68
CA TYR A 93 15.28 4.21 18.67
C TYR A 93 16.74 4.66 18.74
N PHE A 94 17.32 5.14 17.63
CA PHE A 94 18.78 5.36 17.52
C PHE A 94 19.15 6.81 17.19
N GLY A 95 18.21 7.75 17.24
CA GLY A 95 18.50 9.15 16.95
C GLY A 95 19.19 9.89 18.12
N PRO A 96 19.86 11.04 17.86
CA PRO A 96 20.57 11.79 18.89
C PRO A 96 19.67 12.20 20.06
N SER A 97 19.87 11.61 21.23
CA SER A 97 19.18 12.00 22.47
C SER A 97 19.89 13.20 23.12
N ASN A 98 19.19 13.93 23.98
CA ASN A 98 19.80 14.96 24.84
C ASN A 98 20.85 14.39 25.82
N MET A 99 21.09 13.07 25.82
CA MET A 99 22.01 12.35 26.68
C MET A 99 23.38 12.06 26.01
N GLY A 100 23.71 12.68 24.87
CA GLY A 100 25.07 12.65 24.31
C GLY A 100 25.61 11.27 23.90
N GLN A 101 24.85 10.19 24.06
CA GLN A 101 25.20 8.86 23.58
C GLN A 101 24.53 8.67 22.21
N MET A 102 25.29 9.00 21.16
CA MET A 102 25.18 8.22 19.94
C MET A 102 25.55 6.78 20.32
N THR A 103 24.57 5.89 20.40
CA THR A 103 24.92 4.46 20.39
C THR A 103 25.49 4.17 19.00
N ASP A 104 26.75 3.76 18.98
CA ASP A 104 27.60 3.39 17.83
C ASP A 104 27.06 2.18 17.03
N ILE A 105 25.74 1.94 17.07
CA ILE A 105 25.05 0.76 16.56
C ILE A 105 24.16 1.12 15.37
N GLN A 106 24.07 2.40 14.95
CA GLN A 106 23.30 2.74 13.77
C GLN A 106 23.97 2.12 12.53
N PRO A 107 23.35 1.11 11.86
CA PRO A 107 23.96 0.46 10.73
C PRO A 107 24.24 1.49 9.63
N LYS A 108 25.43 1.39 9.00
CA LYS A 108 25.96 2.34 8.01
C LYS A 108 24.95 2.68 6.90
N ASN A 109 24.04 1.76 6.58
CA ASN A 109 22.90 1.94 5.67
C ASN A 109 21.60 1.37 6.29
N PRO A 110 20.86 2.11 7.12
CA PRO A 110 19.74 1.58 7.89
C PRO A 110 18.57 1.10 7.01
N SER A 111 18.33 1.77 5.89
CA SER A 111 17.31 1.36 4.92
C SER A 111 17.67 0.07 4.19
N LEU A 112 18.95 -0.14 3.88
CA LEU A 112 19.40 -1.31 3.12
C LEU A 112 19.45 -2.56 4.01
N SER A 113 19.85 -2.40 5.28
CA SER A 113 19.74 -3.47 6.28
C SER A 113 18.28 -3.81 6.58
N ALA A 114 17.40 -2.81 6.70
CA ALA A 114 15.97 -3.05 6.91
C ALA A 114 15.35 -3.77 5.71
N PHE A 115 15.68 -3.36 4.49
CA PHE A 115 15.25 -4.03 3.26
C PHE A 115 15.72 -5.49 3.20
N ALA A 116 16.98 -5.75 3.53
CA ALA A 116 17.52 -7.10 3.58
C ALA A 116 16.76 -7.97 4.59
N ARG A 117 16.51 -7.47 5.80
CA ARG A 117 15.71 -8.19 6.81
C ARG A 117 14.27 -8.42 6.35
N ALA A 118 13.63 -7.39 5.79
CA ALA A 118 12.26 -7.47 5.27
C ALA A 118 12.15 -8.52 4.15
N SER A 119 13.15 -8.60 3.28
CA SER A 119 13.19 -9.50 2.12
C SER A 119 13.68 -10.91 2.43
N THR A 120 14.18 -11.18 3.65
CA THR A 120 14.71 -12.50 4.02
C THR A 120 14.01 -13.06 5.24
N LEU A 121 14.23 -12.45 6.41
CA LEU A 121 13.75 -12.92 7.71
C LEU A 121 12.24 -12.70 7.86
N SER A 122 11.74 -11.53 7.46
CA SER A 122 10.34 -11.15 7.62
C SER A 122 9.47 -11.50 6.41
N LEU A 123 10.07 -11.91 5.29
CA LEU A 123 9.36 -12.12 4.03
C LEU A 123 8.23 -13.13 4.17
N GLY A 124 8.45 -14.23 4.88
CA GLY A 124 7.42 -15.26 5.10
C GLY A 124 6.21 -14.73 5.87
N SER A 125 6.45 -13.89 6.90
CA SER A 125 5.38 -13.26 7.67
C SER A 125 4.62 -12.21 6.86
N ILE A 126 5.35 -11.40 6.08
CA ILE A 126 4.77 -10.40 5.17
C ILE A 126 3.91 -11.09 4.09
N ALA A 127 4.44 -12.15 3.48
CA ALA A 127 3.75 -12.91 2.44
C ALA A 127 2.51 -13.62 2.96
N PHE A 128 2.55 -14.18 4.18
CA PHE A 128 1.39 -14.80 4.81
C PHE A 128 0.27 -13.79 5.08
N GLY A 129 0.57 -12.64 5.68
CA GLY A 129 -0.45 -11.61 5.88
C GLY A 129 -1.00 -11.06 4.56
N SER A 130 -0.12 -10.89 3.56
CA SER A 130 -0.50 -10.37 2.24
C SER A 130 -1.43 -11.34 1.50
N LEU A 131 -1.23 -12.65 1.70
CA LEU A 131 -2.09 -13.69 1.15
C LEU A 131 -3.52 -13.60 1.69
N ILE A 132 -3.69 -13.33 2.99
CA ILE A 132 -5.02 -13.20 3.61
C ILE A 132 -5.80 -12.06 2.95
N VAL A 133 -5.18 -10.89 2.80
CA VAL A 133 -5.80 -9.73 2.13
C VAL A 133 -6.12 -10.06 0.67
N THR A 134 -5.19 -10.68 -0.05
CA THR A 134 -5.38 -11.05 -1.47
C THR A 134 -6.56 -12.02 -1.66
N LEU A 135 -6.75 -12.97 -0.75
CA LEU A 135 -7.87 -13.91 -0.83
C LEU A 135 -9.23 -13.20 -0.62
N LEU A 136 -9.28 -12.20 0.26
CA LEU A 136 -10.47 -11.38 0.46
C LEU A 136 -10.75 -10.49 -0.76
N GLU A 137 -9.71 -9.88 -1.34
CA GLU A 137 -9.80 -9.09 -2.57
C GLU A 137 -10.32 -9.95 -3.74
N LEU A 138 -9.79 -11.16 -3.91
CA LEU A 138 -10.28 -12.09 -4.94
C LEU A 138 -11.73 -12.52 -4.71
N LEU A 139 -12.10 -12.79 -3.46
CA LEU A 139 -13.49 -13.12 -3.13
C LEU A 139 -14.42 -11.95 -3.50
N ARG A 140 -14.00 -10.71 -3.24
CA ARG A 140 -14.75 -9.51 -3.62
C ARG A 140 -14.85 -9.36 -5.14
N ILE A 141 -13.77 -9.61 -5.89
CA ILE A 141 -13.78 -9.61 -7.36
C ILE A 141 -14.79 -10.63 -7.90
N ILE A 142 -14.81 -11.85 -7.34
CA ILE A 142 -15.77 -12.90 -7.73
C ILE A 142 -17.21 -12.46 -7.43
N LEU A 143 -17.49 -11.94 -6.23
CA LEU A 143 -18.83 -11.49 -5.85
C LEU A 143 -19.33 -10.35 -6.73
N ASN A 144 -18.45 -9.41 -7.10
CA ASN A 144 -18.79 -8.34 -8.03
C ASN A 144 -19.06 -8.87 -9.44
N SER A 145 -18.31 -9.88 -9.89
CA SER A 145 -18.58 -10.56 -11.16
C SER A 145 -19.94 -11.27 -11.16
N ILE A 146 -20.26 -12.00 -10.08
CA ILE A 146 -21.59 -12.63 -9.91
C ILE A 146 -22.69 -11.58 -9.93
N ARG A 147 -22.51 -10.46 -9.23
CA ARG A 147 -23.47 -9.35 -9.25
C ARG A 147 -23.70 -8.80 -10.65
N ALA A 148 -22.63 -8.60 -11.44
CA ALA A 148 -22.73 -8.10 -12.81
C ALA A 148 -23.51 -9.09 -13.69
N ASN A 149 -23.19 -10.38 -13.63
CA ASN A 149 -23.88 -11.43 -14.38
C ASN A 149 -25.36 -11.55 -13.97
N ALA A 150 -25.68 -11.47 -12.67
CA ALA A 150 -27.06 -11.52 -12.16
C ALA A 150 -27.90 -10.30 -12.58
N ALA A 151 -27.26 -9.13 -12.70
CA ALA A 151 -27.91 -7.93 -13.21
C ALA A 151 -28.25 -8.06 -14.70
N GLU A 152 -27.40 -8.72 -15.48
CA GLU A 152 -27.65 -8.99 -16.91
C GLU A 152 -28.70 -10.09 -17.13
N SER A 153 -28.74 -11.12 -16.29
CA SER A 153 -29.70 -12.23 -16.39
C SER A 153 -31.11 -11.90 -15.84
N GLY A 154 -31.29 -10.72 -15.22
CA GLY A 154 -32.57 -10.30 -14.67
C GLY A 154 -32.94 -10.98 -13.35
N SER A 155 -31.96 -11.42 -12.55
CA SER A 155 -32.17 -12.02 -11.22
C SER A 155 -31.87 -11.01 -10.09
N PRO A 156 -32.83 -10.11 -9.74
CA PRO A 156 -32.57 -9.02 -8.79
C PRO A 156 -32.22 -9.51 -7.38
N VAL A 157 -32.72 -10.68 -6.97
CA VAL A 157 -32.44 -11.27 -5.66
C VAL A 157 -30.99 -11.73 -5.56
N GLU A 158 -30.46 -12.40 -6.59
CA GLU A 158 -29.06 -12.84 -6.64
C GLU A 158 -28.12 -11.63 -6.68
N ALA A 159 -28.46 -10.61 -7.48
CA ALA A 159 -27.70 -9.37 -7.54
C ALA A 159 -27.68 -8.63 -6.18
N ALA A 160 -28.80 -8.60 -5.46
CA ALA A 160 -28.89 -7.99 -4.13
C ALA A 160 -28.06 -8.77 -3.10
N LEU A 161 -28.16 -10.10 -3.07
CA LEU A 161 -27.37 -10.94 -2.17
C LEU A 161 -25.86 -10.82 -2.45
N ALA A 162 -25.45 -10.85 -3.72
CA ALA A 162 -24.07 -10.66 -4.13
C ALA A 162 -23.54 -9.27 -3.72
N CYS A 163 -24.38 -8.23 -3.81
CA CYS A 163 -24.04 -6.88 -3.35
C CYS A 163 -23.80 -6.84 -1.83
N CYS A 164 -24.69 -7.42 -1.03
CA CYS A 164 -24.54 -7.47 0.43
C CYS A 164 -23.28 -8.26 0.83
N ALA A 165 -23.02 -9.41 0.19
CA ALA A 165 -21.82 -10.20 0.42
C ALA A 165 -20.55 -9.45 0.03
N ALA A 166 -20.52 -8.79 -1.14
CA ALA A 166 -19.37 -8.00 -1.58
C ALA A 166 -19.10 -6.83 -0.62
N CYS A 167 -20.14 -6.20 -0.08
CA CYS A 167 -20.00 -5.15 0.93
C CYS A 167 -19.40 -5.67 2.23
N PHE A 168 -19.90 -6.81 2.74
CA PHE A 168 -19.39 -7.41 3.97
C PHE A 168 -17.94 -7.86 3.83
N VAL A 169 -17.60 -8.55 2.73
CA VAL A 169 -16.22 -8.95 2.42
C VAL A 169 -15.32 -7.73 2.27
N GLY A 170 -15.77 -6.67 1.60
CA GLY A 170 -15.00 -5.42 1.48
C GLY A 170 -14.74 -4.73 2.83
N CYS A 171 -15.68 -4.80 3.78
CA CYS A 171 -15.45 -4.30 5.14
C CYS A 171 -14.38 -5.11 5.87
N ILE A 172 -14.42 -6.45 5.75
CA ILE A 172 -13.42 -7.34 6.35
C ILE A 172 -12.04 -7.12 5.71
N GLU A 173 -11.99 -7.06 4.37
CA GLU A 173 -10.78 -6.76 3.61
C GLU A 173 -10.12 -5.48 4.12
N SER A 174 -10.88 -4.39 4.19
CA SER A 174 -10.39 -3.08 4.66
C SER A 174 -9.90 -3.14 6.11
N LEU A 175 -10.61 -3.86 6.99
CA LEU A 175 -10.21 -4.02 8.39
C LEU A 175 -8.91 -4.83 8.52
N VAL A 176 -8.80 -5.93 7.78
CA VAL A 176 -7.63 -6.81 7.80
C VAL A 176 -6.42 -6.12 7.19
N GLU A 177 -6.58 -5.41 6.07
CA GLU A 177 -5.51 -4.62 5.46
C GLU A 177 -5.00 -3.55 6.42
N TYR A 178 -5.93 -2.80 7.04
CA TYR A 178 -5.61 -1.79 8.04
C TYR A 178 -4.85 -2.38 9.22
N PHE A 179 -5.34 -3.48 9.79
CA PHE A 179 -4.69 -4.16 10.90
C PHE A 179 -3.29 -4.69 10.52
N ASN A 180 -3.17 -5.31 9.34
CA ASN A 180 -1.94 -5.90 8.85
C ASN A 180 -0.83 -4.87 8.69
N ARG A 181 -1.17 -3.65 8.28
CA ARG A 181 -0.22 -2.52 8.22
C ARG A 181 0.55 -2.35 9.53
N TYR A 182 -0.13 -2.32 10.68
CA TYR A 182 0.52 -2.16 11.99
C TYR A 182 1.24 -3.44 12.40
N ALA A 183 0.70 -4.62 12.08
CA ALA A 183 1.40 -5.88 12.31
C ALA A 183 2.72 -5.97 11.51
N TYR A 184 2.79 -5.44 10.29
CA TYR A 184 4.03 -5.38 9.51
C TYR A 184 5.04 -4.40 10.10
N ILE A 185 4.57 -3.29 10.69
CA ILE A 185 5.43 -2.34 11.42
C ILE A 185 6.01 -3.02 12.66
N GLU A 186 5.20 -3.75 13.43
CA GLU A 186 5.65 -4.58 14.56
C GLU A 186 6.73 -5.60 14.14
N ILE A 187 6.49 -6.33 13.04
CA ILE A 187 7.47 -7.27 12.47
C ILE A 187 8.76 -6.54 12.09
N ALA A 188 8.66 -5.34 11.53
CA ALA A 188 9.81 -4.57 11.06
C ALA A 188 10.66 -3.97 12.21
N LEU A 189 10.02 -3.53 13.28
CA LEU A 189 10.68 -2.94 14.45
C LEU A 189 11.26 -4.02 15.38
N TYR A 190 10.47 -5.05 15.68
CA TYR A 190 10.81 -6.02 16.73
C TYR A 190 11.22 -7.40 16.20
N GLY A 191 11.09 -7.67 14.90
CA GLY A 191 11.53 -8.93 14.30
C GLY A 191 10.71 -10.16 14.71
N LYS A 192 9.48 -9.96 15.18
CA LYS A 192 8.56 -11.04 15.59
C LYS A 192 7.90 -11.68 14.36
N PRO A 193 7.47 -12.96 14.40
CA PRO A 193 6.64 -13.53 13.34
C PRO A 193 5.22 -12.94 13.36
N TYR A 194 4.47 -13.15 12.26
CA TYR A 194 3.16 -12.51 12.05
C TYR A 194 2.14 -12.70 13.19
N ILE A 195 1.96 -13.92 13.71
CA ILE A 195 0.92 -14.18 14.72
C ILE A 195 1.19 -13.43 16.03
N PRO A 196 2.40 -13.48 16.62
CA PRO A 196 2.74 -12.63 17.77
C PRO A 196 2.60 -11.13 17.49
N ALA A 197 3.11 -10.65 16.35
CA ALA A 197 3.00 -9.24 15.97
C ALA A 197 1.55 -8.76 15.84
N ALA A 198 0.67 -9.60 15.29
CA ALA A 198 -0.76 -9.36 15.25
C ALA A 198 -1.37 -9.29 16.66
N LYS A 199 -0.99 -10.19 17.58
CA LYS A 199 -1.50 -10.14 18.96
C LYS A 199 -1.09 -8.86 19.68
N ASP A 200 0.14 -8.41 19.47
CA ASP A 200 0.65 -7.17 20.06
C ASP A 200 -0.05 -5.95 19.45
N THR A 201 -0.24 -5.95 18.13
CA THR A 201 -1.06 -4.93 17.43
C THR A 201 -2.50 -4.86 17.99
N TRP A 202 -3.12 -6.02 18.26
CA TRP A 202 -4.46 -6.06 18.83
C TRP A 202 -4.52 -5.50 20.26
N ARG A 203 -3.51 -5.81 21.10
CA ARG A 203 -3.38 -5.24 22.44
C ARG A 203 -3.20 -3.74 22.36
N LEU A 204 -2.31 -3.28 21.49
CA LEU A 204 -2.07 -1.87 21.23
C LEU A 204 -3.39 -1.13 20.90
N PHE A 205 -4.22 -1.70 20.03
CA PHE A 205 -5.50 -1.11 19.64
C PHE A 205 -6.51 -1.06 20.79
N LYS A 206 -6.52 -2.10 21.63
CA LYS A 206 -7.40 -2.17 22.80
C LYS A 206 -7.01 -1.17 23.87
N ASP A 207 -5.72 -0.98 24.09
CA ASP A 207 -5.19 -0.25 25.23
C ASP A 207 -5.03 1.26 24.96
N ARG A 208 -4.74 1.65 23.71
CA ARG A 208 -4.49 3.05 23.32
C ARG A 208 -5.69 3.77 22.69
N GLY A 209 -6.78 3.04 22.43
CA GLY A 209 -8.05 3.59 21.95
C GLY A 209 -8.14 3.69 20.42
N ILE A 210 -9.34 3.40 19.91
CA ILE A 210 -9.66 3.40 18.47
C ILE A 210 -9.65 4.84 17.89
N ASP A 211 -9.80 5.87 18.72
CA ASP A 211 -9.88 7.26 18.26
C ASP A 211 -8.59 7.76 17.59
N ALA A 212 -7.42 7.36 18.10
CA ALA A 212 -6.14 7.72 17.48
C ALA A 212 -5.94 6.99 16.13
N LEU A 213 -6.40 5.73 16.03
CA LEU A 213 -6.44 4.99 14.78
C LEU A 213 -7.36 5.65 13.75
N ILE A 214 -8.57 6.03 14.17
CA ILE A 214 -9.55 6.70 13.29
C ILE A 214 -8.92 7.97 12.72
N ASN A 215 -8.18 8.73 13.54
CA ASN A 215 -7.49 9.93 13.06
C ASN A 215 -6.33 9.62 12.09
N ASP A 216 -5.60 8.52 12.28
CA ASP A 216 -4.57 8.07 11.33
C ASP A 216 -5.22 7.68 9.98
N SER A 217 -6.32 6.93 10.03
CA SER A 217 -7.11 6.57 8.84
C SER A 217 -7.66 7.80 8.12
N LEU A 218 -8.17 8.80 8.87
CA LEU A 218 -8.65 10.06 8.31
C LEU A 218 -7.52 10.84 7.63
N THR A 219 -6.32 10.80 8.20
CA THR A 219 -5.12 11.42 7.60
C THR A 219 -4.75 10.75 6.28
N GLY A 220 -4.80 9.41 6.22
CA GLY A 220 -4.60 8.64 4.99
C GLY A 220 -5.59 9.05 3.89
N ILE A 221 -6.89 9.10 4.21
CA ILE A 221 -7.95 9.54 3.29
C ILE A 221 -7.71 10.97 2.81
N ALA A 222 -7.37 11.89 3.72
CA ALA A 222 -7.09 13.29 3.38
C ALA A 222 -5.89 13.41 2.42
N MET A 223 -4.83 12.61 2.62
CA MET A 223 -3.69 12.58 1.71
C MET A 223 -4.06 12.05 0.32
N THR A 224 -4.93 11.06 0.24
CA THR A 224 -5.44 10.55 -1.05
C THR A 224 -6.23 11.62 -1.81
N TRP A 225 -7.09 12.39 -1.14
CA TRP A 225 -7.78 13.54 -1.74
C TRP A 225 -6.82 14.63 -2.20
N GLY A 226 -5.76 14.88 -1.41
CA GLY A 226 -4.67 15.77 -1.80
C GLY A 226 -3.99 15.30 -3.10
N ALA A 227 -3.74 14.00 -3.24
CA ALA A 227 -3.16 13.42 -4.43
C ALA A 227 -4.06 13.55 -5.67
N TYR A 228 -5.38 13.37 -5.50
CA TYR A 228 -6.35 13.65 -6.56
C TYR A 228 -6.31 15.10 -7.03
N LEU A 229 -6.22 16.06 -6.10
CA LEU A 229 -6.11 17.48 -6.43
C LEU A 229 -4.82 17.77 -7.21
N VAL A 230 -3.68 17.21 -6.80
CA VAL A 230 -2.41 17.35 -7.53
C VAL A 230 -2.51 16.78 -8.94
N GLY A 231 -3.10 15.59 -9.12
CA GLY A 231 -3.35 15.00 -10.43
C GLY A 231 -4.22 15.89 -11.31
N LEU A 232 -5.31 16.45 -10.76
CA LEU A 232 -6.20 17.35 -11.49
C LEU A 232 -5.48 18.64 -11.92
N LEU A 233 -4.64 19.22 -11.06
CA LEU A 233 -3.83 20.40 -11.40
C LEU A 233 -2.82 20.09 -12.51
N CYS A 234 -2.12 18.95 -12.45
CA CYS A 234 -1.22 18.52 -13.52
C CYS A 234 -1.95 18.38 -14.86
N SER A 235 -3.15 17.79 -14.85
CA SER A 235 -4.00 17.68 -16.03
C SER A 235 -4.44 19.06 -16.55
N LEU A 236 -4.84 19.97 -15.65
CA LEU A 236 -5.20 21.34 -16.01
C LEU A 236 -4.03 22.10 -16.66
N PHE A 237 -2.82 22.00 -16.10
CA PHE A 237 -1.64 22.63 -16.69
C PHE A 237 -1.29 22.02 -18.06
N ALA A 238 -1.44 20.70 -18.23
CA ALA A 238 -1.27 20.06 -19.52
C ALA A 238 -2.32 20.57 -20.54
N TYR A 239 -3.57 20.79 -20.13
CA TYR A 239 -4.61 21.38 -20.97
C TYR A 239 -4.24 22.79 -21.42
N VAL A 240 -3.83 23.66 -20.48
CA VAL A 240 -3.43 25.03 -20.76
C VAL A 240 -2.23 25.06 -21.72
N TYR A 241 -1.24 24.18 -21.50
CA TYR A 241 -0.08 24.05 -22.40
C TYR A 241 -0.49 23.68 -23.83
N LEU A 242 -1.38 22.70 -24.01
CA LEU A 242 -1.87 22.29 -25.33
C LEU A 242 -2.60 23.44 -26.05
N ARG A 243 -3.39 24.23 -25.31
CA ARG A 243 -4.15 25.36 -25.86
C ARG A 243 -3.27 26.56 -26.23
N LEU A 244 -2.24 26.86 -25.45
CA LEU A 244 -1.35 28.00 -25.69
C LEU A 244 -0.33 27.71 -26.78
N THR A 245 0.23 26.48 -26.79
CA THR A 245 1.36 26.14 -27.67
C THR A 245 0.91 25.61 -29.03
N ASN A 246 -0.33 25.11 -29.15
CA ASN A 246 -0.90 24.51 -30.36
C ASN A 246 0.10 23.59 -31.10
N PRO A 247 0.59 22.53 -30.44
CA PRO A 247 1.66 21.72 -30.99
C PRO A 247 1.19 20.92 -32.21
N ALA A 248 2.09 20.74 -33.19
CA ALA A 248 1.81 20.07 -34.47
C ALA A 248 1.28 18.62 -34.33
N TYR A 249 1.59 17.93 -33.23
CA TYR A 249 1.06 16.59 -32.97
C TYR A 249 -0.39 16.58 -32.50
N ASN A 250 -0.96 17.69 -32.03
CA ASN A 250 -2.32 17.74 -31.45
C ASN A 250 -3.25 18.72 -32.20
N VAL A 251 -3.02 18.93 -33.50
CA VAL A 251 -3.82 19.86 -34.31
C VAL A 251 -5.28 19.41 -34.40
N ASP A 252 -5.52 18.11 -34.59
CA ASP A 252 -6.87 17.53 -34.66
C ASP A 252 -7.48 17.26 -33.27
N GLY A 253 -6.78 17.61 -32.19
CA GLY A 253 -7.22 17.38 -30.81
C GLY A 253 -7.25 15.91 -30.36
N GLN A 254 -6.91 14.95 -31.23
CA GLN A 254 -6.94 13.51 -30.94
C GLN A 254 -6.08 13.09 -29.75
N TYR A 255 -4.98 13.80 -29.50
CA TYR A 255 -4.06 13.50 -28.39
C TYR A 255 -4.40 14.25 -27.10
N THR A 256 -5.42 15.10 -27.11
CA THR A 256 -5.81 15.89 -25.92
C THR A 256 -6.20 14.99 -24.76
N ALA A 257 -7.15 14.07 -24.96
CA ALA A 257 -7.62 13.19 -23.89
C ALA A 257 -6.50 12.26 -23.35
N PRO A 258 -5.70 11.57 -24.19
CA PRO A 258 -4.56 10.80 -23.71
C PRO A 258 -3.55 11.62 -22.91
N VAL A 259 -3.14 12.81 -23.40
CA VAL A 259 -2.16 13.66 -22.71
C VAL A 259 -2.69 14.10 -21.34
N LEU A 260 -3.96 14.49 -21.24
CA LEU A 260 -4.60 14.86 -19.98
C LEU A 260 -4.66 13.70 -18.98
N LEU A 261 -4.99 12.50 -19.47
CA LEU A 261 -5.04 11.29 -18.66
C LEU A 261 -3.65 10.93 -18.12
N PHE A 262 -2.61 10.94 -18.98
CA PHE A 262 -1.25 10.65 -18.53
C PHE A 262 -0.72 11.70 -17.55
N ALA A 263 -0.98 12.99 -17.80
CA ALA A 263 -0.61 14.06 -16.87
C ALA A 263 -1.29 13.88 -15.50
N PHE A 264 -2.58 13.52 -15.49
CA PHE A 264 -3.33 13.22 -14.28
C PHE A 264 -2.73 12.02 -13.52
N VAL A 265 -2.54 10.89 -14.20
CA VAL A 265 -2.04 9.66 -13.59
C VAL A 265 -0.62 9.84 -13.05
N ILE A 266 0.29 10.49 -13.79
CA ILE A 266 1.65 10.73 -13.32
C ILE A 266 1.63 11.65 -12.08
N GLY A 267 0.86 12.75 -12.12
CA GLY A 267 0.73 13.66 -10.98
C GLY A 267 0.17 12.96 -9.74
N LEU A 268 -0.88 12.16 -9.92
CA LEU A 268 -1.52 11.35 -8.87
C LEU A 268 -0.50 10.36 -8.26
N GLN A 269 0.20 9.58 -9.09
CA GLN A 269 1.15 8.56 -8.62
C GLN A 269 2.34 9.18 -7.89
N CYS A 270 2.87 10.31 -8.37
CA CYS A 270 3.91 11.03 -7.64
C CYS A 270 3.43 11.46 -6.25
N SER A 271 2.23 12.05 -6.16
CA SER A 271 1.68 12.51 -4.88
C SER A 271 1.36 11.35 -3.93
N LEU A 272 0.80 10.23 -4.42
CA LEU A 272 0.53 9.04 -3.63
C LEU A 272 1.81 8.40 -3.07
N THR A 273 2.89 8.42 -3.84
CA THR A 273 4.21 7.91 -3.40
C THR A 273 4.76 8.73 -2.24
N LEU A 274 4.54 10.05 -2.24
CA LEU A 274 4.90 10.91 -1.11
C LEU A 274 3.98 10.68 0.09
N ALA A 275 2.68 10.52 -0.14
CA ALA A 275 1.70 10.25 0.90
C ALA A 275 2.01 8.94 1.64
N SER A 276 2.29 7.86 0.92
CA SER A 276 2.60 6.55 1.53
C SER A 276 3.84 6.59 2.42
N ALA A 277 4.87 7.36 2.04
CA ALA A 277 6.03 7.58 2.86
C ALA A 277 5.68 8.28 4.19
N ILE A 278 4.83 9.31 4.15
CA ILE A 278 4.42 10.05 5.35
C ILE A 278 3.57 9.16 6.26
N GLU A 279 2.58 8.48 5.67
CA GLU A 279 1.68 7.59 6.39
C GLU A 279 2.48 6.47 7.09
N ALA A 280 3.45 5.86 6.41
CA ALA A 280 4.32 4.84 6.99
C ALA A 280 5.08 5.38 8.23
N GLY A 281 5.51 6.64 8.18
CA GLY A 281 6.18 7.29 9.31
C GLY A 281 5.26 7.54 10.49
N VAL A 282 4.03 8.04 10.24
CA VAL A 282 3.04 8.29 11.29
C VAL A 282 2.66 6.98 11.98
N SER A 283 2.31 5.94 11.22
CA SER A 283 1.95 4.64 11.79
C SER A 283 3.14 3.99 12.53
N THR A 284 4.39 4.18 12.05
CA THR A 284 5.58 3.66 12.77
C THR A 284 5.78 4.34 14.12
N ILE A 285 5.63 5.66 14.17
CA ILE A 285 5.72 6.43 15.42
C ILE A 285 4.59 6.02 16.37
N PHE A 286 3.38 5.79 15.85
CA PHE A 286 2.25 5.33 16.66
C PHE A 286 2.52 3.98 17.32
N VAL A 287 3.02 2.99 16.55
CA VAL A 287 3.41 1.68 17.10
C VAL A 287 4.52 1.83 18.14
N GLY A 288 5.59 2.57 17.81
CA GLY A 288 6.69 2.81 18.74
C GLY A 288 6.28 3.51 20.03
N LEU A 289 5.36 4.49 19.96
CA LEU A 289 4.78 5.15 21.13
C LEU A 289 3.95 4.19 21.98
N GLY A 290 3.25 3.28 21.30
CA GLY A 290 2.42 2.26 21.90
C GLY A 290 3.17 1.30 22.81
N GLU A 291 4.27 0.77 22.29
CA GLU A 291 5.13 -0.22 22.96
C GLU A 291 6.15 0.46 23.90
N ASP A 292 6.85 1.49 23.44
CA ASP A 292 7.96 2.15 24.14
C ASP A 292 7.76 3.69 24.25
N PRO A 293 6.81 4.18 25.07
CA PRO A 293 6.48 5.61 25.13
C PRO A 293 7.61 6.49 25.68
N GLN A 294 8.48 5.91 26.51
CA GLN A 294 9.61 6.60 27.14
C GLN A 294 10.61 7.09 26.08
N VAL A 295 10.79 6.32 25.00
CA VAL A 295 11.70 6.67 23.90
C VAL A 295 11.27 7.98 23.26
N LEU A 296 9.96 8.16 22.98
CA LEU A 296 9.47 9.41 22.40
C LEU A 296 9.58 10.59 23.37
N ALA A 297 9.35 10.36 24.66
CA ALA A 297 9.47 11.39 25.70
C ALA A 297 10.90 11.96 25.80
N GLU A 298 11.91 11.11 25.69
CA GLU A 298 13.31 11.54 25.65
C GLU A 298 13.70 12.15 24.29
N ARG A 299 13.18 11.57 23.21
CA ARG A 299 13.54 11.93 21.83
C ARG A 299 12.99 13.29 21.40
N SER A 300 11.73 13.55 21.70
CA SER A 300 11.05 14.78 21.34
C SER A 300 10.03 15.14 22.42
N PRO A 301 10.50 15.73 23.55
CA PRO A 301 9.63 16.02 24.69
C PRO A 301 8.47 16.94 24.31
N GLY A 302 8.69 17.88 23.38
CA GLY A 302 7.62 18.75 22.87
C GLY A 302 6.54 18.01 22.07
N LEU A 303 6.93 17.04 21.23
CA LEU A 303 5.97 16.21 20.49
C LEU A 303 5.22 15.27 21.43
N PHE A 304 5.93 14.64 22.36
CA PHE A 304 5.33 13.77 23.37
C PHE A 304 4.30 14.52 24.22
N GLU A 305 4.64 15.72 24.68
CA GLU A 305 3.73 16.55 25.47
C GLU A 305 2.50 17.00 24.66
N MET A 306 2.68 17.36 23.39
CA MET A 306 1.57 17.66 22.48
C MET A 306 0.62 16.46 22.32
N ILE A 307 1.16 15.26 22.15
CA ILE A 307 0.37 14.03 22.05
C ILE A 307 -0.32 13.74 23.39
N ARG A 308 0.37 13.89 24.52
CA ARG A 308 -0.19 13.69 25.86
C ARG A 308 -1.36 14.63 26.15
N GLN A 309 -1.28 15.88 25.70
CA GLN A 309 -2.34 16.86 25.86
C GLN A 309 -3.54 16.60 24.94
N THR A 310 -3.29 16.16 23.70
CA THR A 310 -4.34 15.94 22.70
C THR A 310 -5.01 14.57 22.84
N TYR A 311 -4.24 13.54 23.19
CA TYR A 311 -4.64 12.14 23.30
C TYR A 311 -4.06 11.52 24.59
N PRO A 312 -4.60 11.88 25.76
CA PRO A 312 -4.05 11.44 27.06
C PRO A 312 -4.11 9.92 27.24
N ASP A 313 -5.07 9.23 26.62
CA ASP A 313 -5.22 7.77 26.71
C ASP A 313 -4.15 7.03 25.90
N VAL A 314 -3.61 7.64 24.84
CA VAL A 314 -2.55 7.06 24.00
C VAL A 314 -1.20 7.03 24.72
N VAL A 315 -1.02 7.74 25.83
CA VAL A 315 0.27 7.88 26.54
C VAL A 315 0.32 7.13 27.87
N ARG A 316 -0.80 6.60 28.36
CA ARG A 316 -0.86 5.88 29.65
C ARG A 316 -0.08 4.57 29.61
N PRO A 317 0.73 4.23 30.63
CA PRO A 317 1.41 2.93 30.67
C PRO A 317 0.38 1.79 30.64
N VAL A 318 0.70 0.71 29.93
CA VAL A 318 -0.11 -0.51 29.88
C VAL A 318 -0.16 -1.10 31.28
N VAL A 319 -1.37 -1.34 31.80
CA VAL A 319 -1.61 -1.99 33.10
C VAL A 319 -1.72 -3.49 32.92
#